data_AF-A0A4Z1AZL0-F1
#
_entry.id   AF-A0A4Z1AZL0-F1
#
_cell.length_a   1.000
_cell.length_b   1.000
_cell.length_c   1.000
_cell.angle_alpha   90.00
_cell.angle_beta   90.00
_cell.angle_gamma   90.00
#
_symmetry.space_group_name_H-M   'P 1'
#
loop_
_entity.id
_entity.type
_entity.pdbx_description
1 polymer ?
#
loop_
_entity_poly.entity_id
_entity_poly.type
_entity_poly.pdbx_seq_one_letter_code
_entity_poly.pdbx_strand_id
1 'polypeptide(L)'
;MNTDYKVSISSIAKANIREAITYYKENATLKVAQSFLKDYEINVEMIRQNPFYNVYYKKFRGKPIKKFPYIIFFTLDEQQK
;
A
#
# COMPACT_ATOMS: atom_id res chain seq x y z
N MET A 1 5.17 -1.65 -23.23
CA MET A 1 4.33 -0.46 -22.94
C MET A 1 4.84 0.12 -21.64
N ASN A 2 5.40 1.33 -21.67
CA ASN A 2 5.99 1.94 -20.47
C ASN A 2 4.91 2.81 -19.83
N THR A 3 4.07 2.20 -18.99
CA THR A 3 3.01 2.87 -18.22
C THR A 3 3.50 3.06 -16.79
N ASP A 4 4.35 4.05 -16.57
CA ASP A 4 4.81 4.41 -15.24
C ASP A 4 3.72 5.24 -14.56
N TYR A 5 2.79 4.57 -13.86
CA TYR A 5 1.85 5.28 -13.00
C TYR A 5 2.60 6.02 -11.89
N LYS A 6 2.14 7.21 -11.54
CA LYS A 6 2.66 7.95 -10.38
C LYS A 6 1.88 7.56 -9.14
N VAL A 7 2.59 7.20 -8.08
CA VAL A 7 1.99 6.94 -6.77
C VAL A 7 1.96 8.22 -5.96
N SER A 8 0.79 8.55 -5.41
CA SER A 8 0.64 9.57 -4.37
C SER A 8 0.04 8.93 -3.12
N ILE A 9 0.62 9.22 -1.95
CA ILE A 9 0.17 8.66 -0.68
C ILE A 9 -0.59 9.74 0.10
N SER A 10 -1.87 9.47 0.40
CA SER A 10 -2.72 10.38 1.17
C SER A 10 -2.21 10.58 2.59
N SER A 11 -2.61 11.69 3.23
CA SER A 11 -2.26 11.97 4.63
C SER A 11 -2.72 10.87 5.59
N ILE A 12 -3.92 10.32 5.34
CA ILE A 12 -4.50 9.22 6.12
C ILE A 12 -3.65 7.95 5.95
N ALA A 13 -3.30 7.58 4.72
CA ALA A 13 -2.45 6.42 4.48
C ALA A 13 -1.06 6.58 5.15
N LYS A 14 -0.46 7.78 5.09
CA LYS A 14 0.79 8.06 5.83
C LYS A 14 0.63 7.87 7.34
N ALA A 15 -0.50 8.26 7.92
CA ALA A 15 -0.78 8.05 9.34
C ALA A 15 -0.90 6.55 9.66
N ASN A 16 -1.65 5.77 8.88
CA ASN A 16 -1.80 4.33 9.10
C ASN A 16 -0.48 3.56 8.96
N ILE A 17 0.38 3.95 8.01
CA ILE A 17 1.72 3.34 7.86
C ILE A 17 2.56 3.62 9.10
N ARG A 18 2.56 4.87 9.62
CA ARG A 18 3.30 5.21 10.84
C ARG A 18 2.77 4.43 12.05
N GLU A 19 1.46 4.34 12.21
CA GLU A 19 0.80 3.59 13.26
C GLU A 19 1.19 2.11 13.24
N ALA A 20 1.13 1.46 12.06
CA ALA A 20 1.54 0.06 11.91
C ALA A 20 3.03 -0.17 12.22
N ILE A 21 3.90 0.74 11.77
CA ILE A 21 5.34 0.67 12.09
C ILE A 21 5.56 0.81 13.60
N THR A 22 4.90 1.77 14.25
CA THR A 22 4.99 1.97 15.70
C THR A 22 4.49 0.74 16.45
N TYR A 23 3.32 0.21 16.08
CA TYR A 23 2.76 -1.00 16.67
C TYR A 23 3.75 -2.17 16.62
N TYR A 24 4.36 -2.46 15.46
CA TYR A 24 5.31 -3.57 15.35
C TYR A 24 6.65 -3.31 16.05
N LYS A 25 7.06 -2.05 16.24
CA LYS A 25 8.23 -1.71 17.06
C LYS A 25 7.96 -1.98 18.53
N GLU A 26 6.78 -1.64 19.02
CA GLU A 26 6.39 -1.73 20.43
C GLU A 26 5.96 -3.14 20.84
N ASN A 27 5.25 -3.85 19.96
CA ASN A 27 4.56 -5.11 20.29
C ASN A 27 5.20 -6.34 19.63
N ALA A 28 6.24 -6.16 18.81
CA ALA A 28 6.96 -7.26 18.19
C ALA A 28 8.48 -7.04 18.24
N THR A 29 9.13 -6.80 17.09
CA THR A 29 10.56 -6.50 17.03
C THR A 29 10.83 -5.46 15.95
N LEU A 30 11.95 -4.75 16.06
CA LEU A 30 12.41 -3.83 15.01
C LEU A 30 12.49 -4.52 13.64
N LYS A 31 12.92 -5.79 13.61
CA LYS A 31 12.99 -6.61 12.40
C LYS A 31 11.61 -6.84 11.76
N VAL A 32 10.57 -7.06 12.57
CA VAL A 32 9.19 -7.21 12.08
C VAL A 32 8.68 -5.88 11.53
N ALA A 33 8.92 -4.76 12.21
CA ALA A 33 8.53 -3.43 11.72
C ALA A 33 9.22 -3.06 10.39
N GLN A 34 10.51 -3.35 10.25
CA GLN A 34 11.25 -3.19 8.99
C GLN A 34 10.71 -4.10 7.90
N SER A 35 10.37 -5.35 8.24
CA SER A 35 9.76 -6.28 7.28
C SER A 35 8.38 -5.81 6.82
N PHE A 36 7.60 -5.16 7.68
CA PHE A 36 6.31 -4.57 7.30
C PHE A 36 6.50 -3.46 6.29
N LEU A 37 7.39 -2.50 6.57
CA LEU A 37 7.67 -1.39 5.66
C LEU A 37 8.15 -1.90 4.30
N LYS A 38 9.08 -2.86 4.28
CA LYS A 38 9.57 -3.47 3.04
C LYS A 38 8.47 -4.14 2.24
N ASP A 39 7.58 -4.91 2.89
CA ASP A 39 6.50 -5.59 2.18
C ASP A 39 5.45 -4.59 1.67
N TYR A 40 5.15 -3.52 2.43
CA TYR A 40 4.34 -2.41 1.97
C TYR A 40 4.92 -1.75 0.71
N GLU A 41 6.21 -1.41 0.69
CA GLU A 41 6.88 -0.79 -0.46
C GLU A 41 6.84 -1.68 -1.70
N ILE A 42 7.10 -2.99 -1.54
CA ILE A 42 6.98 -3.98 -2.63
C ILE A 42 5.56 -4.00 -3.19
N ASN A 43 4.54 -3.99 -2.33
CA ASN A 43 3.16 -4.03 -2.77
C ASN A 43 2.73 -2.74 -3.47
N VAL A 44 3.23 -1.57 -3.03
CA VAL A 44 3.04 -0.29 -3.71
C VAL A 44 3.69 -0.30 -5.09
N GLU A 45 4.90 -0.81 -5.22
CA GLU A 45 5.59 -0.91 -6.52
C GLU A 45 4.83 -1.82 -7.49
N MET A 46 4.30 -2.94 -7.00
CA MET A 46 3.43 -3.80 -7.82
C MET A 46 2.11 -3.12 -8.22
N ILE A 47 1.55 -2.25 -7.37
CA ILE A 47 0.37 -1.44 -7.73
C ILE A 47 0.74 -0.43 -8.81
N ARG A 48 1.91 0.21 -8.66
CA ARG A 48 2.45 1.16 -9.64
C ARG A 48 2.62 0.54 -11.02
N GLN A 49 3.13 -0.69 -11.08
CA GLN A 49 3.36 -1.41 -12.33
C GLN A 49 2.07 -1.95 -12.96
N ASN A 50 1.10 -2.35 -12.15
CA ASN A 50 -0.18 -2.87 -12.62
C ASN A 50 -1.30 -2.51 -11.64
N PRO A 51 -2.02 -1.38 -11.82
CA PRO A 51 -3.03 -0.92 -10.87
C PRO A 51 -4.42 -1.54 -11.06
N PHE A 52 -4.59 -2.48 -11.99
CA PHE A 52 -5.90 -3.03 -12.39
C PHE A 52 -6.41 -4.14 -11.46
N TYR A 53 -6.50 -3.86 -10.16
CA TYR A 53 -7.07 -4.77 -9.15
C TYR A 53 -8.59 -4.62 -9.04
N ASN A 54 -9.26 -5.61 -8.46
CA ASN A 54 -10.70 -5.58 -8.23
C ASN A 54 -11.13 -4.35 -7.40
N VAL A 55 -12.28 -3.78 -7.77
CA VAL A 55 -12.92 -2.69 -7.05
C VAL A 55 -13.66 -3.28 -5.84
N TYR A 56 -13.34 -2.78 -4.65
CA TYR A 56 -14.01 -3.15 -3.40
C TYR A 56 -15.23 -2.28 -3.13
N TYR A 57 -15.07 -0.96 -3.26
CA TYR A 57 -16.14 0.01 -2.97
C TYR A 57 -15.98 1.28 -3.80
N LYS A 58 -17.01 1.68 -4.55
CA LYS A 58 -16.99 2.83 -5.46
C LYS A 58 -15.79 2.78 -6.43
N LYS A 59 -14.78 3.61 -6.23
CA LYS A 59 -13.54 3.66 -7.05
C LYS A 59 -12.33 3.06 -6.32
N PHE A 60 -12.51 2.59 -5.09
CA PHE A 60 -11.45 2.01 -4.30
C PHE A 60 -11.18 0.58 -4.74
N ARG A 61 -9.93 0.35 -5.12
CA ARG A 61 -9.32 -0.95 -5.34
C ARG A 61 -8.55 -1.33 -4.08
N GLY A 62 -8.41 -2.63 -3.84
CA GLY A 62 -7.76 -3.16 -2.64
C GLY A 62 -6.72 -4.20 -2.99
N LYS A 63 -5.53 -4.08 -2.39
CA LYS A 63 -4.48 -5.09 -2.47
C LYS A 63 -4.15 -5.63 -1.07
N PRO A 64 -4.55 -6.88 -0.76
CA PRO A 64 -4.14 -7.54 0.47
C PRO A 64 -2.63 -7.75 0.51
N ILE A 65 -2.00 -7.48 1.65
CA ILE A 65 -0.61 -7.81 1.91
C ILE A 65 -0.57 -9.25 2.44
N LYS A 66 0.16 -10.16 1.78
CA LYS A 66 0.12 -11.58 2.15
C LYS A 66 0.71 -11.87 3.53
N LYS A 67 1.77 -11.14 3.91
CA LYS A 67 2.52 -11.39 5.14
C LYS A 67 1.92 -10.71 6.38
N PHE A 68 1.14 -9.65 6.18
CA PHE A 68 0.63 -8.81 7.26
C PHE A 68 -0.88 -8.61 7.09
N PRO A 69 -1.65 -8.49 8.18
CA PRO A 69 -3.12 -8.42 8.12
C PRO A 69 -3.61 -7.02 7.71
N TYR A 70 -3.14 -6.53 6.55
CA TYR A 70 -3.45 -5.20 6.01
C TYR A 70 -3.87 -5.29 4.55
N ILE A 71 -4.73 -4.35 4.14
CA ILE A 71 -5.12 -4.14 2.75
C ILE A 71 -4.71 -2.72 2.37
N ILE A 72 -4.00 -2.57 1.25
CA ILE A 72 -3.72 -1.27 0.66
C ILE A 72 -4.93 -0.86 -0.18
N PHE A 73 -5.70 0.12 0.30
CA PHE A 73 -6.76 0.74 -0.48
C PHE A 73 -6.22 1.92 -1.30
N PHE A 74 -6.58 1.97 -2.57
CA PHE A 74 -6.16 3.03 -3.48
C PHE A 74 -7.22 3.28 -4.55
N THR A 75 -7.15 4.44 -5.19
CA THR A 75 -7.94 4.79 -6.37
C THR A 75 -7.02 4.91 -7.57
N LEU A 76 -7.53 4.57 -8.75
CA LEU A 76 -6.84 4.80 -10.02
C LEU A 76 -7.44 6.04 -10.69
N ASP A 77 -6.62 7.03 -10.99
CA ASP A 77 -7.01 8.14 -11.86
C ASP A 77 -6.73 7.73 -13.31
N GLU A 78 -7.79 7.41 -14.06
CA GLU A 78 -7.72 7.00 -15.46
C GLU A 78 -7.79 8.22 -16.41
N GLN A 79 -7.96 9.44 -15.89
CA GLN A 79 -8.06 10.68 -16.68
C GLN A 79 -6.72 11.37 -16.90
N GLN A 80 -5.70 11.06 -16.10
CA GLN A 80 -4.30 11.38 -16.40
C GLN A 80 -3.61 10.15 -17.00
N LYS A 81 -3.73 10.00 -18.32
CA LYS A 81 -2.79 9.20 -19.11
C LYS A 81 -1.46 9.94 -19.26
#